data_AF-A0A8T6DFQ2-F1
#
_entry.id   AF-A0A8T6DFQ2-F1
#
_cell.length_a   1.000
_cell.length_b   1.000
_cell.length_c   1.000
_cell.angle_alpha   90.00
_cell.angle_beta   90.00
_cell.angle_gamma   90.00
#
_symmetry.space_group_name_H-M   'P 1'
#
loop_
_entity.id
_entity.type
_entity.pdbx_description
1 polymer ?
#
loop_
_entity_poly.entity_id
_entity_poly.type
_entity_poly.pdbx_seq_one_letter_code
_entity_poly.pdbx_strand_id
1 'polypeptide(L)'
;MSILYVVSDRPGAGKTALSMGLARLFRAQDKSVAVIKPFADGADDTDAAQYADLLGANTQGWPIAAAANAADSMSDATSAISALSASNDIVLVEGANDLDSGLARTLCDDVDAKVLVIARYDASLSHGAVLSAGMPFGGRVSGYIINGVTQYMGSDARDNLAQQIKAQASSRGARMLGLIPEDRCLLGVSVSQIAAHLGGEFISEEVEDDALVEYLMVGGMSLDPGEYYYGIHDKRAAIVRGDRPDLQMSALTAPGYTACLVATGGITPIEYVRYEAEQEETPIILVQTDTLDTMARLDNLLDSNSFSHPDKLKRCTQLLDEHVDVEALAHVL
;
A
#
# COMPACT_ATOMS: atom_id res chain seq x y z
N MET A 1 26.42 -10.92 -0.77
CA MET A 1 25.39 -10.36 -1.66
C MET A 1 24.20 -11.26 -1.51
N SER A 2 23.06 -10.67 -1.15
CA SER A 2 22.01 -11.39 -0.44
C SER A 2 20.69 -11.12 -1.13
N ILE A 3 19.95 -12.18 -1.45
CA ILE A 3 18.69 -12.07 -2.18
C ILE A 3 17.57 -12.39 -1.21
N LEU A 4 16.64 -11.45 -1.06
CA LEU A 4 15.43 -11.63 -0.26
C LEU A 4 14.22 -11.67 -1.19
N TYR A 5 13.60 -12.84 -1.29
CA TYR A 5 12.35 -13.06 -2.00
C TYR A 5 11.16 -12.81 -1.07
N VAL A 6 10.28 -11.90 -1.44
CA VAL A 6 9.14 -11.45 -0.64
C VAL A 6 7.86 -12.08 -1.19
N VAL A 7 7.15 -12.82 -0.33
CA VAL A 7 5.89 -13.50 -0.68
C VAL A 7 4.78 -13.10 0.29
N SER A 8 3.54 -13.38 -0.09
CA SER A 8 2.38 -13.15 0.76
C SER A 8 1.39 -14.29 0.77
N ASP A 9 0.54 -14.31 1.78
CA ASP A 9 -0.57 -15.26 1.89
C ASP A 9 -1.69 -14.99 0.87
N ARG A 10 -1.83 -13.74 0.42
CA ARG A 10 -2.85 -13.31 -0.54
C ARG A 10 -2.51 -11.99 -1.25
N PRO A 11 -3.21 -11.64 -2.35
CA PRO A 11 -3.18 -10.31 -2.95
C PRO A 11 -3.54 -9.20 -1.95
N GLY A 12 -2.90 -8.03 -2.09
CA GLY A 12 -3.16 -6.88 -1.23
C GLY A 12 -2.65 -7.01 0.22
N ALA A 13 -1.72 -7.94 0.51
CA ALA A 13 -1.09 -8.05 1.83
C ALA A 13 -0.04 -6.96 2.12
N GLY A 14 0.32 -6.15 1.12
CA GLY A 14 1.29 -5.05 1.25
C GLY A 14 2.73 -5.42 0.87
N LYS A 15 2.93 -6.42 0.00
CA LYS A 15 4.27 -6.80 -0.49
C LYS A 15 5.03 -5.62 -1.07
N THR A 16 4.45 -4.94 -2.05
CA THR A 16 5.03 -3.76 -2.71
C THR A 16 5.43 -2.69 -1.69
N ALA A 17 4.50 -2.33 -0.80
CA ALA A 17 4.74 -1.33 0.25
C ALA A 17 5.92 -1.69 1.17
N LEU A 18 5.94 -2.93 1.67
CA LEU A 18 6.95 -3.39 2.61
C LEU A 18 8.30 -3.63 1.93
N SER A 19 8.32 -4.15 0.71
CA SER A 19 9.53 -4.25 -0.11
C SER A 19 10.16 -2.88 -0.36
N MET A 20 9.36 -1.87 -0.70
CA MET A 20 9.88 -0.51 -0.89
C MET A 20 10.41 0.10 0.41
N GLY A 21 9.68 -0.08 1.51
CA GLY A 21 10.10 0.41 2.82
C GLY A 21 11.39 -0.24 3.30
N LEU A 22 11.53 -1.57 3.13
CA LEU A 22 12.76 -2.30 3.44
C LEU A 22 13.92 -1.82 2.57
N ALA A 23 13.69 -1.59 1.27
CA ALA A 23 14.73 -1.06 0.39
C ALA A 23 15.25 0.29 0.88
N ARG A 24 14.35 1.17 1.33
CA ARG A 24 14.70 2.49 1.88
C ARG A 24 15.46 2.39 3.20
N LEU A 25 15.07 1.48 4.10
CA LEU A 25 15.79 1.23 5.36
C LEU A 25 17.20 0.69 5.11
N PHE A 26 17.36 -0.30 4.24
CA PHE A 26 18.67 -0.85 3.91
C PHE A 26 19.58 0.16 3.22
N ARG A 27 19.04 0.99 2.31
CA ARG A 27 19.79 2.11 1.70
C ARG A 27 20.25 3.13 2.74
N ALA A 28 19.43 3.40 3.77
CA ALA A 28 19.81 4.27 4.88
C ALA A 28 20.92 3.68 5.78
N GLN A 29 21.19 2.39 5.67
CA GLN A 29 22.30 1.68 6.33
C GLN A 29 23.51 1.50 5.39
N ASP A 30 23.66 2.39 4.39
CA ASP A 30 24.74 2.40 3.41
C ASP A 30 24.88 1.10 2.58
N LYS A 31 23.78 0.34 2.43
CA LYS A 31 23.74 -0.82 1.52
C LYS A 31 23.34 -0.40 0.11
N SER A 32 23.97 -0.99 -0.88
CA SER A 32 23.49 -0.96 -2.27
C SER A 32 22.33 -1.94 -2.42
N VAL A 33 21.15 -1.43 -2.81
CA VAL A 33 19.91 -2.22 -2.85
C VAL A 33 19.23 -2.08 -4.21
N ALA A 34 19.04 -3.22 -4.87
CA ALA A 34 18.19 -3.36 -6.04
C ALA A 34 16.83 -3.96 -5.66
N VAL A 35 15.79 -3.58 -6.40
CA VAL A 35 14.44 -4.12 -6.31
C VAL A 35 14.06 -4.69 -7.67
N ILE A 36 13.36 -5.82 -7.67
CA ILE A 36 12.80 -6.42 -8.88
C ILE A 36 11.53 -7.20 -8.54
N LYS A 37 10.54 -7.11 -9.41
CA LYS A 37 9.29 -7.87 -9.45
C LYS A 37 9.26 -8.61 -10.80
N PRO A 38 9.85 -9.81 -10.88
CA PRO A 38 10.09 -10.48 -12.16
C PRO A 38 8.81 -10.79 -12.92
N PHE A 39 7.70 -11.02 -12.22
CA PHE A 39 6.41 -11.39 -12.80
C PHE A 39 5.32 -10.45 -12.31
N ALA A 40 4.41 -10.07 -13.19
CA ALA A 40 3.26 -9.25 -12.85
C ALA A 40 2.09 -10.09 -12.29
N ASP A 41 1.32 -9.48 -11.40
CA ASP A 41 0.01 -9.94 -10.96
C ASP A 41 -1.05 -9.42 -11.94
N GLY A 42 -1.30 -10.15 -13.03
CA GLY A 42 -2.23 -9.75 -14.08
C GLY A 42 -1.72 -8.65 -15.03
N ALA A 43 -2.60 -8.17 -15.91
CA ALA A 43 -2.24 -7.23 -16.97
C ALA A 43 -2.16 -5.76 -16.52
N ASP A 44 -2.87 -5.40 -15.44
CA ASP A 44 -2.97 -4.04 -14.93
C ASP A 44 -2.02 -3.79 -13.74
N ASP A 45 -0.98 -4.62 -13.58
CA ASP A 45 0.01 -4.48 -12.52
C ASP A 45 0.83 -3.20 -12.71
N THR A 46 0.80 -2.32 -11.71
CA THR A 46 1.48 -1.02 -11.73
C THR A 46 2.76 -0.99 -10.89
N ASP A 47 3.16 -2.09 -10.26
CA ASP A 47 4.24 -2.11 -9.27
C ASP A 47 5.58 -1.67 -9.86
N ALA A 48 5.89 -2.06 -11.09
CA ALA A 48 7.11 -1.62 -11.77
C ALA A 48 7.17 -0.09 -11.89
N ALA A 49 6.06 0.56 -12.25
CA ALA A 49 5.98 2.02 -12.31
C ALA A 49 6.13 2.63 -10.91
N GLN A 50 5.44 2.08 -9.91
CA GLN A 50 5.56 2.53 -8.53
C GLN A 50 7.01 2.45 -8.01
N TYR A 51 7.74 1.37 -8.31
CA TYR A 51 9.15 1.21 -7.94
C TYR A 51 10.06 2.22 -8.65
N ALA A 52 9.80 2.54 -9.92
CA ALA A 52 10.51 3.62 -10.61
C ALA A 52 10.24 4.98 -9.95
N ASP A 53 8.97 5.31 -9.73
CA ASP A 53 8.57 6.63 -9.25
C ASP A 53 9.03 6.90 -7.82
N LEU A 54 8.88 5.91 -6.93
CA LEU A 54 9.15 6.10 -5.50
C LEU A 54 10.59 5.75 -5.08
N LEU A 55 11.26 4.83 -5.78
CA LEU A 55 12.61 4.37 -5.43
C LEU A 55 13.67 4.67 -6.50
N GLY A 56 13.29 5.23 -7.65
CA GLY A 56 14.20 5.41 -8.79
C GLY A 56 14.73 4.07 -9.32
N ALA A 57 13.96 2.98 -9.18
CA ALA A 57 14.40 1.66 -9.61
C ALA A 57 14.56 1.62 -11.14
N ASN A 58 15.61 0.95 -11.62
CA ASN A 58 15.73 0.67 -13.04
C ASN A 58 14.72 -0.41 -13.43
N THR A 59 13.75 -0.01 -14.25
CA THR A 59 12.64 -0.84 -14.65
C THR A 59 12.80 -1.55 -15.99
N GLN A 60 13.98 -1.54 -16.57
CA GLN A 60 14.15 -2.13 -17.90
C GLN A 60 14.12 -3.67 -17.82
N GLY A 61 13.15 -4.29 -18.50
CA GLY A 61 13.08 -5.75 -18.65
C GLY A 61 12.17 -6.49 -17.64
N TRP A 62 11.46 -5.76 -16.77
CA TRP A 62 10.34 -6.30 -15.99
C TRP A 62 8.99 -5.64 -16.39
N PRO A 63 7.84 -6.28 -16.12
CA PRO A 63 7.73 -7.70 -15.81
C PRO A 63 8.23 -8.55 -16.99
N ILE A 64 8.81 -9.70 -16.67
CA ILE A 64 9.24 -10.70 -17.65
C ILE A 64 7.97 -11.28 -18.26
N ALA A 65 7.81 -11.08 -19.57
CA ALA A 65 6.67 -11.61 -20.30
C ALA A 65 6.64 -13.14 -20.17
N ALA A 66 5.44 -13.70 -19.99
CA ALA A 66 5.26 -15.14 -20.05
C ALA A 66 5.69 -15.63 -21.44
N ALA A 67 6.84 -16.30 -21.51
CA ALA A 67 7.31 -16.93 -22.73
C ALA A 67 6.37 -18.09 -23.11
N ALA A 68 6.50 -18.59 -24.34
CA ALA A 68 5.70 -19.73 -24.82
C ALA A 68 5.85 -20.98 -23.93
N ASN A 69 6.93 -21.05 -23.13
CA ASN A 69 7.10 -22.01 -22.06
C ASN A 69 7.47 -21.30 -20.73
N ALA A 70 7.11 -21.91 -19.60
CA ALA A 70 7.43 -21.36 -18.28
C ALA A 70 8.94 -21.43 -17.97
N ALA A 71 9.66 -22.43 -18.50
CA ALA A 71 11.08 -22.65 -18.20
C ALA A 71 11.98 -21.49 -18.67
N ASP A 72 11.73 -20.94 -19.85
CA ASP A 72 12.47 -19.81 -20.41
C ASP A 72 12.23 -18.55 -19.55
N SER A 73 10.98 -18.30 -19.16
CA SER A 73 10.62 -17.17 -18.28
C SER A 73 11.30 -17.26 -16.92
N MET A 74 11.41 -18.47 -16.36
CA MET A 74 12.13 -18.71 -15.11
C MET A 74 13.64 -18.52 -15.26
N SER A 75 14.22 -18.98 -16.37
CA SER A 75 15.64 -18.78 -16.69
C SER A 75 15.99 -17.30 -16.84
N ASP A 76 15.13 -16.53 -17.49
CA ASP A 76 15.28 -15.08 -17.64
C ASP A 76 15.20 -14.38 -16.28
N ALA A 77 14.26 -14.79 -15.41
CA ALA A 77 14.14 -14.27 -14.04
C ALA A 77 15.39 -14.56 -13.21
N THR A 78 15.88 -15.79 -13.22
CA THR A 78 17.12 -16.19 -12.54
C THR A 78 18.31 -15.36 -13.03
N SER A 79 18.41 -15.16 -14.35
CA SER A 79 19.48 -14.37 -14.97
C SER A 79 19.44 -12.90 -14.57
N ALA A 80 18.24 -12.29 -14.60
CA ALA A 80 18.04 -10.90 -14.20
C ALA A 80 18.37 -10.67 -12.72
N ILE A 81 17.88 -11.54 -11.83
CA ILE A 81 18.17 -11.48 -10.39
C ILE A 81 19.67 -11.65 -10.13
N SER A 82 20.33 -12.60 -10.81
CA SER A 82 21.76 -12.85 -10.66
C SER A 82 22.63 -11.69 -11.15
N ALA A 83 22.19 -10.99 -12.20
CA ALA A 83 22.89 -9.80 -12.69
C ALA A 83 22.78 -8.63 -11.68
N LEU A 84 21.61 -8.43 -11.09
CA LEU A 84 21.42 -7.42 -10.04
C LEU A 84 22.23 -7.75 -8.79
N SER A 85 22.26 -9.03 -8.39
CA SER A 85 22.98 -9.48 -7.20
C SER A 85 24.49 -9.43 -7.34
N ALA A 86 25.04 -9.31 -8.56
CA ALA A 86 26.47 -9.13 -8.80
C ALA A 86 26.95 -7.69 -8.50
N SER A 87 26.05 -6.71 -8.45
CA SER A 87 26.36 -5.28 -8.32
C SER A 87 25.72 -4.60 -7.11
N ASN A 88 24.98 -5.35 -6.29
CA ASN A 88 24.27 -4.83 -5.13
C ASN A 88 24.48 -5.75 -3.92
N ASP A 89 24.56 -5.16 -2.73
CA ASP A 89 24.65 -5.89 -1.47
C ASP A 89 23.39 -6.72 -1.22
N ILE A 90 22.22 -6.13 -1.53
CA ILE A 90 20.90 -6.74 -1.33
C ILE A 90 20.07 -6.62 -2.61
N VAL A 91 19.40 -7.70 -3.01
CA VAL A 91 18.35 -7.68 -4.03
C VAL A 91 17.03 -8.10 -3.39
N LEU A 92 16.06 -7.20 -3.40
CA LEU A 92 14.69 -7.46 -2.98
C LEU A 92 13.89 -7.94 -4.20
N VAL A 93 13.43 -9.18 -4.16
CA VAL A 93 12.64 -9.79 -5.22
C VAL A 93 11.21 -9.90 -4.74
N GLU A 94 10.31 -9.10 -5.28
CA GLU A 94 8.88 -9.25 -5.03
C GLU A 94 8.33 -10.40 -5.86
N GLY A 95 7.78 -11.42 -5.19
CA GLY A 95 7.12 -12.52 -5.85
C GLY A 95 5.70 -12.17 -6.28
N ALA A 96 5.29 -12.59 -7.46
CA ALA A 96 3.89 -12.53 -7.87
C ALA A 96 3.05 -13.52 -7.04
N ASN A 97 1.83 -13.13 -6.69
CA ASN A 97 0.84 -14.03 -6.09
C ASN A 97 0.36 -15.09 -7.08
N ASP A 98 0.29 -14.73 -8.37
CA ASP A 98 -0.20 -15.61 -9.43
C ASP A 98 0.83 -16.67 -9.87
N LEU A 99 2.08 -16.56 -9.40
CA LEU A 99 3.12 -17.54 -9.70
C LEU A 99 2.91 -18.81 -8.85
N ASP A 100 2.92 -19.98 -9.50
CA ASP A 100 2.85 -21.25 -8.82
C ASP A 100 3.94 -21.37 -7.73
N SER A 101 3.54 -21.84 -6.55
CA SER A 101 4.44 -21.92 -5.40
C SER A 101 5.65 -22.82 -5.62
N GLY A 102 5.55 -23.86 -6.48
CA GLY A 102 6.66 -24.72 -6.87
C GLY A 102 7.65 -24.01 -7.80
N LEU A 103 7.15 -23.18 -8.74
CA LEU A 103 8.00 -22.33 -9.58
C LEU A 103 8.68 -21.24 -8.75
N ALA A 104 7.94 -20.54 -7.89
CA ALA A 104 8.51 -19.56 -6.96
C ALA A 104 9.59 -20.20 -6.08
N ARG A 105 9.34 -21.43 -5.62
CA ARG A 105 10.30 -22.21 -4.85
C ARG A 105 11.57 -22.52 -5.65
N THR A 106 11.42 -22.93 -6.90
CA THR A 106 12.53 -23.24 -7.81
C THR A 106 13.39 -22.01 -8.05
N LEU A 107 12.76 -20.85 -8.31
CA LEU A 107 13.48 -19.58 -8.44
C LEU A 107 14.31 -19.28 -7.20
N CYS A 108 13.73 -19.42 -6.01
CA CYS A 108 14.45 -19.22 -4.75
C CYS A 108 15.62 -20.20 -4.57
N ASP A 109 15.55 -21.42 -5.12
CA ASP A 109 16.68 -22.36 -5.14
C ASP A 109 17.78 -21.90 -6.07
N ASP A 110 17.42 -21.55 -7.30
CA ASP A 110 18.37 -21.22 -8.36
C ASP A 110 19.20 -19.98 -8.03
N VAL A 111 18.61 -19.01 -7.33
CA VAL A 111 19.29 -17.77 -6.91
C VAL A 111 19.72 -17.76 -5.44
N ASP A 112 19.61 -18.89 -4.74
CA ASP A 112 19.87 -19.04 -3.30
C ASP A 112 19.20 -17.97 -2.42
N ALA A 113 17.94 -17.62 -2.73
CA ALA A 113 17.22 -16.58 -2.01
C ALA A 113 16.78 -17.03 -0.61
N LYS A 114 16.82 -16.08 0.33
CA LYS A 114 16.07 -16.12 1.58
C LYS A 114 14.64 -15.64 1.34
N VAL A 115 13.68 -16.10 2.15
CA VAL A 115 12.26 -15.78 1.96
C VAL A 115 11.70 -15.00 3.15
N LEU A 116 11.05 -13.88 2.86
CA LEU A 116 10.21 -13.13 3.80
C LEU A 116 8.75 -13.34 3.46
N VAL A 117 7.95 -13.77 4.44
CA VAL A 117 6.52 -13.98 4.29
C VAL A 117 5.74 -12.83 4.92
N ILE A 118 4.88 -12.18 4.15
CA ILE A 118 3.97 -11.13 4.61
C ILE A 118 2.56 -11.70 4.66
N ALA A 119 1.95 -11.71 5.84
CA ALA A 119 0.55 -12.10 6.00
C ALA A 119 -0.32 -10.87 6.24
N ARG A 120 -1.46 -10.75 5.53
CA ARG A 120 -2.47 -9.73 5.84
C ARG A 120 -3.26 -10.14 7.07
N TYR A 121 -3.38 -9.25 8.04
CA TYR A 121 -4.30 -9.43 9.15
C TYR A 121 -5.75 -9.31 8.69
N ASP A 122 -6.56 -10.24 9.18
CA ASP A 122 -8.01 -10.14 9.26
C ASP A 122 -8.47 -10.87 10.53
N ALA A 123 -9.74 -10.71 10.91
CA ALA A 123 -10.29 -11.29 12.13
C ALA A 123 -10.30 -12.84 12.15
N SER A 124 -10.17 -13.48 10.99
CA SER A 124 -10.10 -14.94 10.81
C SER A 124 -8.67 -15.48 10.69
N LEU A 125 -7.65 -14.60 10.65
CA LEU A 125 -6.26 -15.00 10.47
C LEU A 125 -5.82 -15.90 11.63
N SER A 126 -5.35 -17.10 11.28
CA SER A 126 -4.75 -18.05 12.24
C SER A 126 -3.24 -18.15 12.05
N HIS A 127 -2.52 -18.53 13.11
CA HIS A 127 -1.08 -18.81 13.00
C HIS A 127 -0.79 -19.88 11.93
N GLY A 128 -1.67 -20.87 11.78
CA GLY A 128 -1.54 -21.92 10.77
C GLY A 128 -1.58 -21.37 9.34
N ALA A 129 -2.49 -20.42 9.07
CA ALA A 129 -2.57 -19.74 7.78
C ALA A 129 -1.27 -18.98 7.46
N VAL A 130 -0.76 -18.19 8.42
CA VAL A 130 0.51 -17.46 8.27
C VAL A 130 1.67 -18.40 7.94
N LEU A 131 1.80 -19.48 8.71
CA LEU A 131 2.89 -20.45 8.52
C LEU A 131 2.74 -21.24 7.20
N SER A 132 1.51 -21.45 6.73
CA SER A 132 1.21 -22.16 5.49
C SER A 132 1.74 -21.45 4.25
N ALA A 133 1.70 -20.12 4.21
CA ALA A 133 2.28 -19.33 3.12
C ALA A 133 3.80 -19.54 2.97
N GLY A 134 4.49 -19.85 4.08
CA GLY A 134 5.92 -20.17 4.05
C GLY A 134 6.25 -21.64 3.79
N MET A 135 5.27 -22.57 3.87
CA MET A 135 5.54 -24.01 3.75
C MET A 135 6.23 -24.42 2.45
N PRO A 136 5.87 -23.89 1.26
CA PRO A 136 6.56 -24.23 0.02
C PRO A 136 8.06 -23.97 0.07
N PHE A 137 8.49 -22.92 0.79
CA PHE A 137 9.87 -22.42 0.85
C PHE A 137 10.76 -23.12 1.89
N GLY A 138 10.19 -23.93 2.77
CA GLY A 138 10.93 -24.74 3.74
C GLY A 138 11.94 -23.92 4.57
N GLY A 139 13.17 -24.40 4.66
CA GLY A 139 14.25 -23.77 5.43
C GLY A 139 14.78 -22.43 4.87
N ARG A 140 14.26 -21.95 3.73
CA ARG A 140 14.62 -20.63 3.20
C ARG A 140 13.88 -19.49 3.88
N VAL A 141 12.76 -19.78 4.54
CA VAL A 141 11.98 -18.77 5.25
C VAL A 141 12.81 -18.18 6.39
N SER A 142 13.10 -16.90 6.28
CA SER A 142 13.91 -16.13 7.24
C SER A 142 13.03 -15.41 8.24
N GLY A 143 11.83 -15.00 7.84
CA GLY A 143 10.85 -14.50 8.80
C GLY A 143 9.47 -14.22 8.26
N TYR A 144 8.61 -13.82 9.19
CA TYR A 144 7.20 -13.52 9.00
C TYR A 144 6.89 -12.11 9.50
N ILE A 145 6.13 -11.36 8.72
CA ILE A 145 5.52 -10.08 9.11
C ILE A 145 4.00 -10.24 8.99
N ILE A 146 3.27 -9.79 10.01
CA ILE A 146 1.82 -9.60 9.88
C ILE A 146 1.55 -8.11 9.65
N ASN A 147 0.89 -7.79 8.56
CA ASN A 147 0.59 -6.42 8.15
C ASN A 147 -0.90 -6.07 8.37
N GLY A 148 -1.19 -4.82 8.69
CA GLY A 148 -2.56 -4.30 8.81
C GLY A 148 -3.27 -4.74 10.09
N VAL A 149 -2.55 -4.92 11.20
CA VAL A 149 -3.17 -5.31 12.47
C VAL A 149 -4.08 -4.18 12.98
N THR A 150 -5.37 -4.46 13.10
CA THR A 150 -6.34 -3.43 13.51
C THR A 150 -6.18 -3.09 14.98
N GLN A 151 -6.47 -1.83 15.33
CA GLN A 151 -6.52 -1.37 16.72
C GLN A 151 -7.51 -2.15 17.60
N TYR A 152 -8.51 -2.80 16.98
CA TYR A 152 -9.57 -3.55 17.66
C TYR A 152 -9.18 -4.98 18.04
N MET A 153 -8.05 -5.51 17.54
CA MET A 153 -7.60 -6.87 17.86
C MET A 153 -7.40 -7.08 19.37
N GLY A 154 -7.04 -6.02 20.11
CA GLY A 154 -6.69 -6.09 21.52
C GLY A 154 -5.29 -6.67 21.76
N SER A 155 -4.64 -6.24 22.86
CA SER A 155 -3.27 -6.63 23.18
C SER A 155 -3.10 -8.15 23.34
N ASP A 156 -4.03 -8.80 24.05
CA ASP A 156 -3.89 -10.20 24.41
C ASP A 156 -3.98 -11.13 23.19
N ALA A 157 -4.90 -10.87 22.26
CA ALA A 157 -5.03 -11.65 21.04
C ALA A 157 -3.82 -11.43 20.13
N ARG A 158 -3.34 -10.18 20.03
CA ARG A 158 -2.14 -9.82 19.27
C ARG A 158 -0.92 -10.56 19.78
N ASP A 159 -0.69 -10.50 21.09
CA ASP A 159 0.48 -11.11 21.72
C ASP A 159 0.41 -12.64 21.66
N ASN A 160 -0.78 -13.23 21.79
CA ASN A 160 -0.99 -14.67 21.61
C ASN A 160 -0.67 -15.12 20.18
N LEU A 161 -1.20 -14.42 19.16
CA LEU A 161 -0.90 -14.72 17.75
C LEU A 161 0.62 -14.64 17.48
N ALA A 162 1.26 -13.56 17.95
CA ALA A 162 2.70 -13.37 17.81
C ALA A 162 3.51 -14.51 18.48
N GLN A 163 3.12 -14.92 19.69
CA GLN A 163 3.78 -16.00 20.41
C GLN A 163 3.62 -17.36 19.72
N GLN A 164 2.43 -17.69 19.22
CA GLN A 164 2.17 -18.94 18.51
C GLN A 164 3.00 -19.04 17.23
N ILE A 165 3.05 -17.97 16.43
CA ILE A 165 3.87 -17.92 15.21
C ILE A 165 5.35 -18.01 15.57
N LYS A 166 5.80 -17.24 16.58
CA LYS A 166 7.21 -17.26 17.03
C LYS A 166 7.64 -18.67 17.45
N ALA A 167 6.82 -19.39 18.22
CA ALA A 167 7.14 -20.73 18.69
C ALA A 167 7.30 -21.72 17.52
N GLN A 168 6.39 -21.69 16.55
CA GLN A 168 6.43 -22.62 15.42
C GLN A 168 7.47 -22.22 14.36
N ALA A 169 7.61 -20.93 14.05
CA ALA A 169 8.61 -20.41 13.11
C ALA A 169 10.04 -20.74 13.58
N SER A 170 10.32 -20.57 14.88
CA SER A 170 11.65 -20.81 15.44
C SER A 170 12.11 -22.26 15.29
N SER A 171 11.18 -23.22 15.39
CA SER A 171 11.50 -24.65 15.16
C SER A 171 11.90 -24.96 13.71
N ARG A 172 11.67 -24.02 12.78
CA ARG A 172 12.01 -24.11 11.36
C ARG A 172 13.13 -23.14 10.95
N GLY A 173 13.77 -22.47 11.90
CA GLY A 173 14.83 -21.49 11.63
C GLY A 173 14.33 -20.12 11.16
N ALA A 174 13.02 -19.87 11.19
CA ALA A 174 12.41 -18.60 10.82
C ALA A 174 12.06 -17.76 12.06
N ARG A 175 11.98 -16.44 11.90
CA ARG A 175 11.63 -15.50 12.98
C ARG A 175 10.27 -14.85 12.74
N MET A 176 9.52 -14.60 13.82
CA MET A 176 8.44 -13.61 13.77
C MET A 176 9.10 -12.24 13.88
N LEU A 177 9.12 -11.46 12.79
CA LEU A 177 9.87 -10.20 12.71
C LEU A 177 9.06 -9.02 13.22
N GLY A 178 7.75 -9.01 13.02
CA GLY A 178 6.95 -7.86 13.43
C GLY A 178 5.46 -7.96 13.12
N LEU A 179 4.68 -7.14 13.81
CA LEU A 179 3.26 -6.93 13.59
C LEU A 179 3.06 -5.45 13.31
N ILE A 180 2.78 -5.11 12.06
CA ILE A 180 2.60 -3.74 11.59
C ILE A 180 1.12 -3.37 11.78
N PRO A 181 0.81 -2.27 12.48
CA PRO A 181 -0.56 -1.82 12.64
C PRO A 181 -1.15 -1.36 11.31
N GLU A 182 -2.47 -1.42 11.19
CA GLU A 182 -3.19 -0.70 10.15
C GLU A 182 -2.96 0.81 10.31
N ASP A 183 -2.71 1.49 9.20
CA ASP A 183 -2.38 2.91 9.20
C ASP A 183 -3.16 3.65 8.10
N ARG A 184 -3.73 4.81 8.47
CA ARG A 184 -4.62 5.58 7.60
C ARG A 184 -3.91 6.17 6.39
N CYS A 185 -2.66 6.60 6.54
CA CYS A 185 -1.88 7.12 5.43
C CYS A 185 -1.64 6.03 4.38
N LEU A 186 -1.35 4.80 4.80
CA LEU A 186 -1.13 3.68 3.87
C LEU A 186 -2.42 3.28 3.13
N LEU A 187 -3.57 3.41 3.78
CA LEU A 187 -4.89 3.20 3.19
C LEU A 187 -5.39 4.41 2.38
N GLY A 188 -4.72 5.56 2.48
CA GLY A 188 -5.14 6.78 1.79
C GLY A 188 -5.09 6.65 0.27
N VAL A 189 -5.75 7.57 -0.42
CA VAL A 189 -5.91 7.59 -1.89
C VAL A 189 -5.72 9.01 -2.38
N SER A 190 -5.18 9.18 -3.58
CA SER A 190 -5.02 10.52 -4.16
C SER A 190 -6.37 11.11 -4.59
N VAL A 191 -6.42 12.43 -4.68
CA VAL A 191 -7.56 13.17 -5.22
C VAL A 191 -7.88 12.71 -6.66
N SER A 192 -6.85 12.45 -7.48
CA SER A 192 -6.97 11.94 -8.84
C SER A 192 -7.60 10.54 -8.88
N GLN A 193 -7.23 9.64 -7.96
CA GLN A 193 -7.86 8.33 -7.81
C GLN A 193 -9.35 8.43 -7.45
N ILE A 194 -9.70 9.35 -6.53
CA ILE A 194 -11.11 9.60 -6.18
C ILE A 194 -11.89 10.07 -7.42
N ALA A 195 -11.37 11.07 -8.14
CA ALA A 195 -12.01 11.61 -9.32
C ALA A 195 -12.20 10.54 -10.41
N ALA A 196 -11.15 9.78 -10.72
CA ALA A 196 -11.18 8.70 -11.71
C ALA A 196 -12.19 7.61 -11.34
N HIS A 197 -12.19 7.17 -10.07
CA HIS A 197 -13.10 6.12 -9.59
C HIS A 197 -14.57 6.54 -9.60
N LEU A 198 -14.84 7.81 -9.32
CA LEU A 198 -16.20 8.36 -9.35
C LEU A 198 -16.66 8.77 -10.76
N GLY A 199 -15.75 8.86 -11.73
CA GLY A 199 -16.00 9.51 -13.02
C GLY A 199 -16.33 11.00 -12.84
N GLY A 200 -15.68 11.63 -11.87
CA GLY A 200 -15.88 13.03 -11.51
C GLY A 200 -15.10 13.98 -12.42
N GLU A 201 -15.62 15.20 -12.54
CA GLU A 201 -15.00 16.29 -13.30
C GLU A 201 -14.43 17.34 -12.36
N PHE A 202 -13.17 17.73 -12.56
CA PHE A 202 -12.61 18.87 -11.85
C PHE A 202 -13.18 20.17 -12.39
N ILE A 203 -13.71 21.01 -11.51
CA ILE A 203 -14.26 22.34 -11.87
C ILE A 203 -13.41 23.50 -11.37
N SER A 204 -12.25 23.18 -10.78
CA SER A 204 -11.19 24.13 -10.38
C SER A 204 -10.18 24.28 -11.51
N GLU A 205 -9.62 25.47 -11.70
CA GLU A 205 -8.67 25.76 -12.80
C GLU A 205 -7.25 25.25 -12.49
N GLU A 206 -6.82 25.35 -11.23
CA GLU A 206 -5.59 24.74 -10.70
C GLU A 206 -5.97 23.59 -9.76
N VAL A 207 -5.37 22.42 -9.96
CA VAL A 207 -5.72 21.19 -9.23
C VAL A 207 -4.43 20.56 -8.72
N GLU A 208 -4.26 20.51 -7.39
CA GLU A 208 -3.36 19.54 -6.77
C GLU A 208 -4.08 18.17 -6.74
N ASP A 209 -3.95 17.41 -7.83
CA ASP A 209 -4.65 16.13 -8.00
C ASP A 209 -3.92 14.94 -7.33
N ASP A 210 -2.68 15.13 -6.93
CA ASP A 210 -1.88 14.10 -6.26
C ASP A 210 -1.98 14.13 -4.72
N ALA A 211 -2.68 15.12 -4.13
CA ALA A 211 -2.84 15.22 -2.68
C ALA A 211 -3.43 13.93 -2.08
N LEU A 212 -2.84 13.45 -0.98
CA LEU A 212 -3.27 12.22 -0.31
C LEU A 212 -4.47 12.48 0.62
N VAL A 213 -5.55 11.77 0.38
CA VAL A 213 -6.76 11.72 1.22
C VAL A 213 -6.70 10.52 2.15
N GLU A 214 -6.76 10.76 3.46
CA GLU A 214 -6.78 9.73 4.50
C GLU A 214 -8.20 9.49 5.07
N TYR A 215 -9.07 10.50 4.98
CA TYR A 215 -10.42 10.47 5.54
C TYR A 215 -11.48 10.95 4.54
N LEU A 216 -12.55 10.16 4.40
CA LEU A 216 -13.75 10.54 3.66
C LEU A 216 -14.79 11.06 4.65
N MET A 217 -15.22 12.32 4.51
CA MET A 217 -16.13 12.98 5.45
C MET A 217 -17.40 13.45 4.77
N VAL A 218 -18.54 12.87 5.14
CA VAL A 218 -19.83 13.15 4.50
C VAL A 218 -20.54 14.32 5.19
N GLY A 219 -20.92 15.32 4.41
CA GLY A 219 -21.65 16.48 4.91
C GLY A 219 -23.14 16.23 5.13
N GLY A 220 -23.73 16.95 6.09
CA GLY A 220 -25.17 16.95 6.34
C GLY A 220 -25.64 16.00 7.44
N MET A 221 -24.72 15.56 8.31
CA MET A 221 -25.02 14.61 9.39
C MET A 221 -25.49 15.26 10.70
N SER A 222 -25.32 16.57 10.89
CA SER A 222 -25.75 17.27 12.11
C SER A 222 -26.18 18.72 11.84
N LEU A 223 -26.84 19.34 12.84
CA LEU A 223 -27.14 20.77 12.89
C LEU A 223 -26.02 21.58 13.58
N ASP A 224 -24.98 20.90 14.05
CA ASP A 224 -23.83 21.53 14.69
C ASP A 224 -22.97 22.26 13.62
N PRO A 225 -22.15 23.25 14.01
CA PRO A 225 -21.28 23.93 13.06
C PRO A 225 -20.34 22.93 12.38
N GLY A 226 -20.34 22.93 11.05
CA GLY A 226 -19.65 21.91 10.26
C GLY A 226 -18.13 21.97 10.42
N GLU A 227 -17.58 23.12 10.81
CA GLU A 227 -16.13 23.29 10.95
C GLU A 227 -15.56 22.37 12.03
N TYR A 228 -16.31 22.12 13.11
CA TYR A 228 -15.91 21.16 14.15
C TYR A 228 -15.92 19.73 13.64
N TYR A 229 -16.90 19.37 12.82
CA TYR A 229 -16.99 18.02 12.26
C TYR A 229 -15.84 17.75 11.29
N TYR A 230 -15.64 18.62 10.31
CA TYR A 230 -14.54 18.47 9.35
C TYR A 230 -13.17 18.61 10.04
N GLY A 231 -13.07 19.44 11.06
CA GLY A 231 -11.84 19.63 11.85
C GLY A 231 -11.42 18.44 12.73
N ILE A 232 -12.20 17.35 12.79
CA ILE A 232 -11.81 16.13 13.52
C ILE A 232 -10.59 15.46 12.88
N HIS A 233 -10.51 15.52 11.56
CA HIS A 233 -9.48 14.83 10.77
C HIS A 233 -8.80 15.77 9.79
N ASP A 234 -7.51 15.53 9.61
CA ASP A 234 -6.69 16.19 8.59
C ASP A 234 -6.68 15.36 7.29
N LYS A 235 -6.22 15.94 6.17
CA LYS A 235 -6.12 15.25 4.87
C LYS A 235 -7.43 14.58 4.46
N ARG A 236 -8.50 15.37 4.44
CA ARG A 236 -9.88 14.88 4.23
C ARG A 236 -10.42 15.21 2.85
N ALA A 237 -11.24 14.33 2.30
CA ALA A 237 -12.16 14.64 1.23
C ALA A 237 -13.55 14.91 1.82
N ALA A 238 -14.10 16.09 1.56
CA ALA A 238 -15.45 16.43 1.98
C ALA A 238 -16.46 16.01 0.90
N ILE A 239 -17.38 15.09 1.21
CA ILE A 239 -18.43 14.65 0.29
C ILE A 239 -19.72 15.37 0.63
N VAL A 240 -20.13 16.32 -0.21
CA VAL A 240 -21.23 17.25 0.09
C VAL A 240 -22.09 17.44 -1.15
N ARG A 241 -23.40 17.59 -0.97
CA ARG A 241 -24.29 17.97 -2.08
C ARG A 241 -23.88 19.32 -2.68
N GLY A 242 -23.96 19.44 -4.01
CA GLY A 242 -23.61 20.66 -4.72
C GLY A 242 -24.45 21.88 -4.37
N ASP A 243 -25.69 21.69 -3.89
CA ASP A 243 -26.62 22.75 -3.49
C ASP A 243 -26.54 23.15 -2.00
N ARG A 244 -25.50 22.72 -1.28
CA ARG A 244 -25.30 23.00 0.16
C ARG A 244 -24.07 23.87 0.42
N PRO A 245 -24.10 25.15 0.01
CA PRO A 245 -22.95 26.05 0.17
C PRO A 245 -22.56 26.25 1.65
N ASP A 246 -23.51 26.15 2.58
CA ASP A 246 -23.25 26.20 4.01
C ASP A 246 -22.31 25.07 4.49
N LEU A 247 -22.52 23.85 4.00
CA LEU A 247 -21.68 22.69 4.34
C LEU A 247 -20.35 22.71 3.58
N GLN A 248 -20.36 23.14 2.32
CA GLN A 248 -19.16 23.27 1.51
C GLN A 248 -18.20 24.30 2.14
N MET A 249 -18.72 25.47 2.53
CA MET A 249 -17.93 26.49 3.24
C MET A 249 -17.41 25.98 4.59
N SER A 250 -18.21 25.20 5.31
CA SER A 250 -17.76 24.59 6.56
C SER A 250 -16.57 23.64 6.35
N ALA A 251 -16.56 22.90 5.23
CA ALA A 251 -15.45 22.01 4.90
C ALA A 251 -14.18 22.76 4.48
N LEU A 252 -14.34 23.85 3.71
CA LEU A 252 -13.22 24.68 3.26
C LEU A 252 -12.57 25.46 4.41
N THR A 253 -13.37 26.00 5.32
CA THR A 253 -12.89 26.84 6.44
C THR A 253 -12.54 26.05 7.71
N ALA A 254 -12.76 24.74 7.72
CA ALA A 254 -12.46 23.89 8.86
C ALA A 254 -10.95 23.82 9.13
N PRO A 255 -10.52 23.78 10.40
CA PRO A 255 -9.11 23.64 10.73
C PRO A 255 -8.53 22.34 10.17
N GLY A 256 -7.26 22.37 9.76
CA GLY A 256 -6.62 21.26 9.05
C GLY A 256 -6.81 21.35 7.54
N TYR A 257 -6.30 20.37 6.82
CA TYR A 257 -6.22 20.32 5.37
C TYR A 257 -7.38 19.54 4.76
N THR A 258 -8.20 20.23 3.97
CA THR A 258 -9.20 19.62 3.09
C THR A 258 -8.54 19.38 1.73
N ALA A 259 -8.20 18.13 1.45
CA ALA A 259 -7.52 17.74 0.22
C ALA A 259 -8.42 17.87 -1.03
N CYS A 260 -9.72 17.64 -0.89
CA CYS A 260 -10.67 17.94 -1.97
C CYS A 260 -12.12 18.08 -1.46
N LEU A 261 -12.96 18.74 -2.26
CA LEU A 261 -14.40 18.78 -2.09
C LEU A 261 -15.08 17.99 -3.22
N VAL A 262 -15.83 16.95 -2.87
CA VAL A 262 -16.65 16.18 -3.81
C VAL A 262 -18.08 16.72 -3.79
N ALA A 263 -18.46 17.45 -4.83
CA ALA A 263 -19.79 18.03 -5.00
C ALA A 263 -20.73 17.03 -5.69
N THR A 264 -21.69 16.47 -4.93
CA THR A 264 -22.59 15.41 -5.39
C THR A 264 -23.89 15.94 -5.99
N GLY A 265 -24.55 15.13 -6.80
CA GLY A 265 -25.88 15.37 -7.38
C GLY A 265 -25.86 16.12 -8.71
N GLY A 266 -24.70 16.25 -9.35
CA GLY A 266 -24.55 16.97 -10.63
C GLY A 266 -24.82 18.47 -10.52
N ILE A 267 -24.80 19.03 -9.31
CA ILE A 267 -25.04 20.45 -9.05
C ILE A 267 -23.69 21.14 -8.87
N THR A 268 -23.37 22.08 -9.74
CA THR A 268 -22.18 22.92 -9.61
C THR A 268 -22.33 23.83 -8.39
N PRO A 269 -21.34 23.86 -7.46
CA PRO A 269 -21.29 24.82 -6.37
C PRO A 269 -21.39 26.27 -6.87
N ILE A 270 -21.95 27.15 -6.02
CA ILE A 270 -22.08 28.57 -6.33
C ILE A 270 -20.70 29.25 -6.43
N GLU A 271 -20.66 30.39 -7.11
CA GLU A 271 -19.40 31.10 -7.38
C GLU A 271 -18.60 31.44 -6.12
N TYR A 272 -19.30 31.81 -5.03
CA TYR A 272 -18.64 32.09 -3.76
C TYR A 272 -17.87 30.88 -3.23
N VAL A 273 -18.43 29.67 -3.31
CA VAL A 273 -17.75 28.44 -2.86
C VAL A 273 -16.55 28.13 -3.75
N ARG A 274 -16.69 28.32 -5.07
CA ARG A 274 -15.59 28.08 -6.01
C ARG A 274 -14.42 29.03 -5.77
N TYR A 275 -14.72 30.30 -5.55
CA TYR A 275 -13.72 31.32 -5.21
C TYR A 275 -12.98 30.96 -3.92
N GLU A 276 -13.70 30.61 -2.86
CA GLU A 276 -13.09 30.24 -1.58
C GLU A 276 -12.27 28.94 -1.69
N ALA A 277 -12.75 27.96 -2.46
CA ALA A 277 -11.99 26.73 -2.70
C ALA A 277 -10.67 27.00 -3.44
N GLU A 278 -10.65 27.96 -4.36
CA GLU A 278 -9.43 28.41 -5.03
C GLU A 278 -8.47 29.12 -4.06
N GLN A 279 -8.98 29.95 -3.14
CA GLN A 279 -8.15 30.60 -2.11
C GLN A 279 -7.52 29.60 -1.13
N GLU A 280 -8.22 28.50 -0.84
CA GLU A 280 -7.76 27.42 0.04
C GLU A 280 -7.06 26.29 -0.74
N GLU A 281 -6.75 26.49 -2.03
CA GLU A 281 -6.09 25.51 -2.92
C GLU A 281 -6.77 24.13 -2.90
N THR A 282 -8.08 24.10 -2.66
CA THR A 282 -8.87 22.87 -2.51
C THR A 282 -9.59 22.55 -3.82
N PRO A 283 -9.22 21.47 -4.53
CA PRO A 283 -9.88 21.09 -5.77
C PRO A 283 -11.32 20.62 -5.53
N ILE A 284 -12.22 21.00 -6.44
CA ILE A 284 -13.62 20.56 -6.43
C ILE A 284 -13.84 19.51 -7.52
N ILE A 285 -14.30 18.33 -7.11
CA ILE A 285 -14.71 17.22 -7.97
C ILE A 285 -16.23 17.21 -8.06
N LEU A 286 -16.78 17.50 -9.24
CA LEU A 286 -18.20 17.39 -9.53
C LEU A 286 -18.56 15.95 -9.91
N VAL A 287 -19.55 15.37 -9.22
CA VAL A 287 -20.04 14.01 -9.52
C VAL A 287 -21.55 14.01 -9.74
N GLN A 288 -22.00 13.19 -10.71
CA GLN A 288 -23.41 13.15 -11.12
C GLN A 288 -24.30 12.40 -10.12
N THR A 289 -23.75 11.44 -9.37
CA THR A 289 -24.48 10.65 -8.38
C THR A 289 -24.83 11.46 -7.14
N ASP A 290 -25.93 11.10 -6.48
CA ASP A 290 -26.24 11.65 -5.17
C ASP A 290 -25.23 11.18 -4.10
N THR A 291 -25.33 11.74 -2.89
CA THR A 291 -24.36 11.47 -1.82
C THR A 291 -24.33 9.99 -1.40
N LEU A 292 -25.48 9.31 -1.38
CA LEU A 292 -25.56 7.90 -0.96
C LEU A 292 -24.89 7.01 -2.01
N ASP A 293 -25.23 7.21 -3.28
CA ASP A 293 -24.67 6.46 -4.40
C ASP A 293 -23.17 6.72 -4.57
N THR A 294 -22.72 7.97 -4.37
CA THR A 294 -21.29 8.32 -4.36
C THR A 294 -20.55 7.54 -3.27
N MET A 295 -21.08 7.51 -2.04
CA MET A 295 -20.46 6.77 -0.94
C MET A 295 -20.42 5.27 -1.21
N ALA A 296 -21.51 4.69 -1.73
CA ALA A 296 -21.54 3.28 -2.10
C ALA A 296 -20.50 2.92 -3.19
N ARG A 297 -20.20 3.84 -4.11
CA ARG A 297 -19.11 3.66 -5.08
C ARG A 297 -17.73 3.73 -4.42
N LEU A 298 -17.55 4.61 -3.43
CA LEU A 298 -16.29 4.78 -2.72
C LEU A 298 -15.93 3.59 -1.80
N ASP A 299 -16.90 2.74 -1.44
CA ASP A 299 -16.64 1.55 -0.59
C ASP A 299 -15.53 0.64 -1.16
N ASN A 300 -15.48 0.47 -2.49
CA ASN A 300 -14.48 -0.37 -3.15
C ASN A 300 -13.26 0.43 -3.65
N LEU A 301 -13.13 1.71 -3.30
CA LEU A 301 -11.98 2.53 -3.72
C LEU A 301 -10.65 2.00 -3.14
N LEU A 302 -10.70 1.37 -1.97
CA LEU A 302 -9.53 0.77 -1.34
C LEU A 302 -9.00 -0.45 -2.10
N ASP A 303 -9.84 -1.11 -2.92
CA ASP A 303 -9.43 -2.27 -3.71
C ASP A 303 -8.54 -1.87 -4.90
N SER A 304 -8.71 -0.64 -5.40
CA SER A 304 -7.88 -0.05 -6.47
C SER A 304 -6.74 0.83 -5.93
N ASN A 305 -6.48 0.77 -4.62
CA ASN A 305 -5.47 1.63 -4.01
C ASN A 305 -4.04 1.19 -4.37
N SER A 306 -3.36 2.01 -5.16
CA SER A 306 -1.93 1.84 -5.48
C SER A 306 -1.02 2.40 -4.37
N PHE A 307 0.14 1.77 -4.18
CA PHE A 307 1.20 2.30 -3.33
C PHE A 307 2.10 3.28 -4.12
N SER A 308 1.51 4.37 -4.61
CA SER A 308 2.18 5.30 -5.54
C SER A 308 2.47 6.70 -4.97
N HIS A 309 2.30 6.91 -3.65
CA HIS A 309 2.46 8.25 -3.05
C HIS A 309 3.68 8.35 -2.11
N PRO A 310 4.53 9.39 -2.20
CA PRO A 310 5.73 9.55 -1.37
C PRO A 310 5.47 9.52 0.15
N ASP A 311 4.38 10.12 0.62
CA ASP A 311 3.98 10.07 2.04
C ASP A 311 3.73 8.64 2.51
N LYS A 312 3.14 7.78 1.67
CA LYS A 312 2.94 6.37 2.01
C LYS A 312 4.27 5.64 2.18
N LEU A 313 5.24 5.88 1.29
CA LEU A 313 6.57 5.29 1.43
C LEU A 313 7.25 5.78 2.72
N LYS A 314 7.18 7.09 3.00
CA LYS A 314 7.73 7.66 4.24
C LYS A 314 7.10 7.01 5.47
N ARG A 315 5.77 6.90 5.51
CA ARG A 315 5.04 6.32 6.65
C ARG A 315 5.30 4.82 6.79
N CYS A 316 5.30 4.07 5.68
CA CYS A 316 5.62 2.64 5.67
C CYS A 316 7.03 2.38 6.22
N THR A 317 8.00 3.22 5.84
CA THR A 317 9.38 3.13 6.34
C THR A 317 9.44 3.32 7.86
N GLN A 318 8.69 4.30 8.40
CA GLN A 318 8.59 4.51 9.85
C GLN A 318 7.96 3.31 10.56
N LEU A 319 6.86 2.78 10.03
CA LEU A 319 6.18 1.63 10.61
C LEU A 319 7.05 0.38 10.62
N LEU A 320 7.86 0.17 9.59
CA LEU A 320 8.86 -0.92 9.56
C LEU A 320 9.91 -0.74 10.65
N ASP A 321 10.46 0.48 10.81
CA ASP A 321 11.46 0.79 11.83
C ASP A 321 10.91 0.61 13.26
N GLU A 322 9.65 0.98 13.47
CA GLU A 322 8.98 0.91 14.79
C GLU A 322 8.53 -0.52 15.17
N HIS A 323 8.14 -1.34 14.18
CA HIS A 323 7.39 -2.57 14.45
C HIS A 323 8.04 -3.85 13.91
N VAL A 324 9.13 -3.76 13.15
CA VAL A 324 9.81 -4.91 12.55
C VAL A 324 11.26 -4.98 13.00
N ASP A 325 11.71 -6.17 13.40
CA ASP A 325 13.11 -6.49 13.70
C ASP A 325 13.93 -6.56 12.39
N VAL A 326 14.13 -5.41 11.75
CA VAL A 326 14.86 -5.28 10.47
C VAL A 326 16.33 -5.64 10.64
N GLU A 327 16.92 -5.40 11.81
CA GLU A 327 18.29 -5.79 12.13
C GLU A 327 18.45 -7.31 12.13
N ALA A 328 17.52 -8.06 12.73
CA ALA A 328 17.52 -9.51 12.63
C ALA A 328 17.37 -10.02 11.20
N LEU A 329 16.56 -9.35 10.38
CA LEU A 329 16.44 -9.69 8.96
C LEU A 329 17.75 -9.41 8.22
N ALA A 330 18.40 -8.28 8.48
CA ALA A 330 19.69 -7.92 7.89
C ALA A 330 20.80 -8.91 8.28
N HIS A 331 20.79 -9.47 9.49
CA HIS A 331 21.79 -10.44 9.93
C HIS A 331 21.71 -11.81 9.24
N VAL A 332 20.54 -12.17 8.71
CA VAL A 332 20.35 -13.44 7.98
C VAL A 332 20.47 -13.29 6.47
N LEU A 333 20.64 -12.04 6.00
CA LEU A 333 20.99 -11.67 4.63
C LEU A 333 22.50 -11.50 4.54
#